data_AF-A0A931TIJ3-F1
#
_entry.id   AF-A0A931TIJ3-F1
#
_cell.length_a   1.000
_cell.length_b   1.000
_cell.length_c   1.000
_cell.angle_alpha   90.00
_cell.angle_beta   90.00
_cell.angle_gamma   90.00
#
_symmetry.space_group_name_H-M   'P 1'
#
loop_
_entity.id
_entity.type
_entity.pdbx_description
1 polymer ?
#
loop_
_entity_poly.entity_id
_entity_poly.type
_entity_poly.pdbx_seq_one_letter_code
_entity_poly.pdbx_strand_id
1 'polypeptide(L)'
;MRKLIACGAAGLVAALTASEARAADSPSIAGHYVETRTAEVFTGGCLMNSEGETGGREALMAWRIDRGAFAGVPLDGLSVVAAVTADVNLGTRELGGVPPSSIRSVVYVDDRATRAQRDALVTLVRSLSNGFVGEVVAVKPVAIGFSRDEHAIAVRAGDAAIDVGTHMAHDTNCSALQWFHPLAAIDSATLGVTNRQAYSGALLGRRWEQIDRRSAFFGEFRY
;
A
#
# COMPACT_ATOMS: atom_id res chain seq x y z
N MET A 1 48.83 -57.06 -42.31
CA MET A 1 49.78 -57.41 -41.23
C MET A 1 49.98 -56.18 -40.34
N ARG A 2 49.74 -56.31 -39.02
CA ARG A 2 50.50 -55.73 -37.87
C ARG A 2 51.37 -54.49 -38.18
N LYS A 3 51.31 -53.32 -37.52
CA LYS A 3 51.31 -52.96 -36.08
C LYS A 3 51.20 -51.41 -36.00
N LEU A 4 50.35 -50.83 -35.15
CA LEU A 4 50.69 -50.08 -33.90
C LEU A 4 51.85 -49.09 -34.01
N ILE A 5 51.63 -47.77 -33.82
CA ILE A 5 52.33 -46.86 -32.87
C ILE A 5 51.41 -45.67 -32.51
N ALA A 6 51.35 -45.35 -31.21
CA ALA A 6 50.56 -44.34 -30.53
C ALA A 6 51.20 -42.93 -30.54
N CYS A 7 50.43 -41.87 -30.22
CA CYS A 7 50.79 -40.90 -29.17
C CYS A 7 49.79 -39.73 -29.08
N GLY A 8 49.29 -39.49 -27.86
CA GLY A 8 49.12 -38.14 -27.27
C GLY A 8 47.92 -37.30 -27.70
N ALA A 9 46.89 -37.25 -26.86
CA ALA A 9 45.99 -36.10 -26.81
C ALA A 9 45.80 -35.68 -25.34
N ALA A 10 46.36 -34.52 -25.00
CA ALA A 10 46.19 -33.86 -23.72
C ALA A 10 44.74 -33.39 -23.57
N GLY A 11 44.04 -33.93 -22.56
CA GLY A 11 42.66 -33.53 -22.24
C GLY A 11 42.64 -32.21 -21.48
N LEU A 12 42.19 -31.15 -22.15
CA LEU A 12 41.88 -29.86 -21.55
C LEU A 12 40.58 -29.99 -20.74
N VAL A 13 40.67 -29.99 -19.42
CA VAL A 13 39.49 -29.99 -18.53
C VAL A 13 38.96 -28.56 -18.45
N ALA A 14 37.94 -28.26 -19.25
CA ALA A 14 37.17 -27.02 -19.13
C ALA A 14 36.25 -27.14 -17.90
N ALA A 15 36.57 -26.41 -16.84
CA ALA A 15 35.67 -26.25 -15.69
C ALA A 15 34.50 -25.35 -16.11
N LEU A 16 33.33 -25.94 -16.35
CA LEU A 16 32.08 -25.19 -16.50
C LEU A 16 31.67 -24.66 -15.13
N THR A 17 31.85 -23.36 -14.91
CA THR A 17 31.22 -22.63 -13.82
C THR A 17 29.75 -22.44 -14.16
N ALA A 18 28.87 -23.28 -13.59
CA ALA A 18 27.44 -23.06 -13.66
C ALA A 18 27.11 -21.78 -12.88
N SER A 19 26.82 -20.70 -13.61
CA SER A 19 26.25 -19.49 -13.04
C SER A 19 24.78 -19.80 -12.70
N GLU A 20 24.48 -19.96 -11.41
CA GLU A 20 23.11 -20.04 -10.93
C GLU A 20 22.45 -18.67 -11.17
N ALA A 21 21.79 -18.54 -12.30
CA ALA A 21 20.86 -17.45 -12.53
C ALA A 21 19.74 -17.58 -11.49
N ARG A 22 19.83 -16.80 -10.41
CA ARG A 22 18.71 -16.53 -9.51
C ARG A 22 17.56 -16.04 -10.40
N ALA A 23 16.57 -16.88 -10.62
CA ALA A 23 15.30 -16.44 -11.18
C ALA A 23 14.83 -15.29 -10.29
N ALA A 24 14.66 -14.11 -10.87
CA ALA A 24 13.96 -13.04 -10.19
C ALA A 24 12.55 -13.59 -9.91
N ASP A 25 12.22 -13.78 -8.62
CA ASP A 25 10.86 -14.13 -8.23
C ASP A 25 9.94 -13.08 -8.85
N SER A 26 9.13 -13.50 -9.80
CA SER A 26 8.10 -12.63 -10.35
C SER A 26 7.11 -12.35 -9.22
N PRO A 27 6.72 -11.09 -8.98
CA PRO A 27 5.80 -10.76 -7.90
C PRO A 27 4.57 -11.66 -7.98
N SER A 28 4.31 -12.34 -6.89
CA SER A 28 3.28 -13.35 -6.75
C SER A 28 1.88 -12.73 -6.75
N ILE A 29 1.80 -11.46 -6.37
CA ILE A 29 0.55 -10.69 -6.27
C ILE A 29 0.75 -9.32 -6.93
N ALA A 30 -0.26 -8.87 -7.66
CA ALA A 30 -0.32 -7.54 -8.22
C ALA A 30 -1.73 -6.94 -8.09
N GLY A 31 -1.79 -5.62 -7.96
CA GLY A 31 -3.07 -4.93 -7.85
C GLY A 31 -2.94 -3.42 -7.74
N HIS A 32 -4.06 -2.78 -7.37
CA HIS A 32 -4.15 -1.33 -7.20
C HIS A 32 -4.24 -0.93 -5.74
N TYR A 33 -3.71 0.25 -5.45
CA TYR A 33 -3.71 0.87 -4.13
C TYR A 33 -4.22 2.30 -4.17
N VAL A 34 -4.93 2.71 -3.13
CA VAL A 34 -5.25 4.11 -2.83
C VAL A 34 -5.23 4.34 -1.33
N GLU A 35 -4.75 5.49 -0.91
CA GLU A 35 -4.86 5.98 0.46
C GLU A 35 -5.29 7.44 0.50
N THR A 36 -5.89 7.81 1.63
CA THR A 36 -6.20 9.19 2.00
C THR A 36 -5.81 9.42 3.45
N ARG A 37 -5.15 10.55 3.71
CA ARG A 37 -4.69 10.92 5.06
C ARG A 37 -5.38 12.17 5.55
N THR A 38 -5.44 12.34 6.87
CA THR A 38 -5.92 13.57 7.51
C THR A 38 -4.93 14.73 7.53
N ALA A 39 -3.71 14.52 7.02
CA ALA A 39 -2.75 15.57 6.72
C ALA A 39 -2.54 15.66 5.20
N GLU A 40 -2.31 16.87 4.71
CA GLU A 40 -1.91 17.08 3.32
C GLU A 40 -0.52 16.53 3.07
N VAL A 41 -0.36 15.84 1.95
CA VAL A 41 0.90 15.22 1.53
C VAL A 41 1.65 16.09 0.53
N PHE A 42 0.95 16.99 -0.17
CA PHE A 42 1.51 17.97 -1.09
C PHE A 42 1.02 19.39 -0.73
N THR A 43 1.85 20.16 -0.02
CA THR A 43 1.46 21.49 0.47
C THR A 43 2.66 22.38 0.78
N GLY A 44 2.42 23.66 1.07
CA GLY A 44 3.45 24.59 1.54
C GLY A 44 3.84 24.34 3.00
N GLY A 45 5.06 24.70 3.36
CA GLY A 45 5.61 24.43 4.71
C GLY A 45 4.79 25.03 5.86
N CYS A 46 4.02 26.11 5.64
CA CYS A 46 3.15 26.69 6.66
C CYS A 46 2.02 25.75 7.07
N LEU A 47 1.35 25.12 6.09
CA LEU A 47 0.29 24.17 6.37
C LEU A 47 0.87 22.90 6.98
N MET A 48 1.98 22.41 6.43
CA MET A 48 2.68 21.24 6.96
C MET A 48 3.06 21.42 8.44
N ASN A 49 3.66 22.55 8.79
CA ASN A 49 4.02 22.86 10.18
C ASN A 49 2.79 22.92 11.11
N SER A 50 1.65 23.36 10.59
CA SER A 50 0.41 23.42 11.36
C SER A 50 -0.14 22.01 11.62
N GLU A 51 -0.13 21.14 10.61
CA GLU A 51 -0.69 19.79 10.68
C GLU A 51 0.26 18.77 11.33
N GLY A 52 1.58 19.02 11.33
CA GLY A 52 2.60 18.10 11.83
C GLY A 52 2.34 17.59 13.25
N GLU A 53 1.96 18.48 14.16
CA GLU A 53 1.65 18.12 15.56
C GLU A 53 0.14 17.96 15.82
N THR A 54 -0.70 18.70 15.08
CA THR A 54 -2.12 18.85 15.39
C THR A 54 -3.03 17.88 14.64
N GLY A 55 -2.56 17.27 13.56
CA GLY A 55 -3.35 16.43 12.66
C GLY A 55 -2.59 15.21 12.13
N GLY A 56 -3.07 14.67 11.00
CA GLY A 56 -2.41 13.57 10.28
C GLY A 56 -2.38 12.23 10.99
N ARG A 57 -3.23 12.02 12.01
CA ARG A 57 -3.21 10.80 12.83
C ARG A 57 -4.08 9.70 12.25
N GLU A 58 -4.93 10.02 11.29
CA GLU A 58 -5.88 9.09 10.69
C GLU A 58 -5.67 8.95 9.18
N ALA A 59 -5.89 7.73 8.68
CA ALA A 59 -5.89 7.44 7.26
C ALA A 59 -6.87 6.31 6.91
N LEU A 60 -7.29 6.29 5.65
CA LEU A 60 -7.92 5.14 5.01
C LEU A 60 -6.97 4.63 3.92
N MET A 61 -6.76 3.32 3.88
CA MET A 61 -5.94 2.64 2.88
C MET A 61 -6.76 1.52 2.25
N ALA A 62 -6.69 1.34 0.93
CA ALA A 62 -7.44 0.32 0.22
C ALA A 62 -6.59 -0.37 -0.84
N TRP A 63 -6.68 -1.69 -0.88
CA TRP A 63 -6.04 -2.54 -1.87
C TRP A 63 -7.11 -3.30 -2.67
N ARG A 64 -6.93 -3.33 -3.99
CA ARG A 64 -7.63 -4.19 -4.92
C ARG A 64 -6.63 -5.19 -5.47
N ILE A 65 -6.83 -6.48 -5.20
CA ILE A 65 -5.99 -7.53 -5.75
C ILE A 65 -6.55 -7.88 -7.13
N ASP A 66 -5.77 -7.66 -8.18
CA ASP A 66 -6.18 -8.05 -9.53
C ASP A 66 -5.84 -9.51 -9.80
N ARG A 67 -4.65 -9.92 -9.35
CA ARG A 67 -4.16 -11.28 -9.55
C ARG A 67 -3.20 -11.75 -8.47
N GLY A 68 -3.21 -13.05 -8.20
CA GLY A 68 -2.18 -13.71 -7.41
C GLY A 68 -2.68 -14.50 -6.21
N ALA A 69 -1.73 -15.15 -5.54
CA ALA A 69 -2.00 -15.94 -4.35
C ALA A 69 -1.02 -15.59 -3.23
N PHE A 70 -1.52 -15.48 -2.01
CA PHE A 70 -0.71 -15.25 -0.82
C PHE A 70 -0.62 -16.55 -0.02
N ALA A 71 0.60 -17.06 0.20
CA ALA A 71 0.82 -18.33 0.91
C ALA A 71 -0.04 -19.50 0.36
N GLY A 72 -0.22 -19.55 -0.97
CA GLY A 72 -1.03 -20.57 -1.66
C GLY A 72 -2.54 -20.31 -1.64
N VAL A 73 -3.02 -19.23 -1.03
CA VAL A 73 -4.44 -18.85 -1.01
C VAL A 73 -4.71 -17.85 -2.15
N PRO A 74 -5.58 -18.17 -3.14
CA PRO A 74 -5.89 -17.27 -4.25
C PRO A 74 -6.70 -16.06 -3.78
N LEU A 75 -6.30 -14.86 -4.22
CA LEU A 75 -6.89 -13.58 -3.78
C LEU A 75 -7.44 -12.74 -4.95
N ASP A 76 -7.44 -13.27 -6.16
CA ASP A 76 -7.84 -12.56 -7.38
C ASP A 76 -9.23 -11.91 -7.24
N GLY A 77 -9.32 -10.62 -7.58
CA GLY A 77 -10.55 -9.85 -7.58
C GLY A 77 -11.13 -9.54 -6.19
N LEU A 78 -10.39 -9.82 -5.10
CA LEU A 78 -10.78 -9.41 -3.75
C LEU A 78 -10.21 -8.03 -3.40
N SER A 79 -10.86 -7.38 -2.44
CA SER A 79 -10.43 -6.09 -1.92
C SER A 79 -10.32 -6.12 -0.39
N VAL A 80 -9.55 -5.19 0.14
CA VAL A 80 -9.33 -5.01 1.57
C VAL A 80 -9.12 -3.53 1.84
N VAL A 81 -9.74 -3.02 2.91
CA VAL A 81 -9.66 -1.61 3.33
C VAL A 81 -9.24 -1.56 4.78
N ALA A 82 -8.27 -0.73 5.12
CA ALA A 82 -7.86 -0.47 6.50
C ALA A 82 -8.17 0.98 6.87
N ALA A 83 -8.92 1.16 7.95
CA ALA A 83 -9.04 2.43 8.63
C ALA A 83 -8.06 2.44 9.80
N VAL A 84 -7.22 3.48 9.90
CA VAL A 84 -6.13 3.53 10.88
C VAL A 84 -6.13 4.83 11.66
N THR A 85 -5.74 4.73 12.93
CA THR A 85 -5.52 5.88 13.82
C THR A 85 -4.22 5.68 14.59
N ALA A 86 -3.44 6.75 14.75
CA ALA A 86 -2.19 6.79 15.47
C ALA A 86 -2.21 7.75 16.68
N ASP A 87 -1.25 7.59 17.59
CA ASP A 87 -1.03 8.48 18.73
C ASP A 87 -0.47 9.85 18.31
N VAL A 88 0.39 9.88 17.29
CA VAL A 88 0.93 11.09 16.65
C VAL A 88 0.70 11.04 15.12
N ASN A 89 1.14 12.07 14.39
CA ASN A 89 0.98 12.12 12.94
C ASN A 89 1.65 10.90 12.28
N LEU A 90 0.98 10.25 11.34
CA LEU A 90 1.46 9.05 10.64
C LEU A 90 2.79 9.32 9.89
N GLY A 91 3.02 10.56 9.47
CA GLY A 91 4.25 11.01 8.80
C GLY A 91 5.31 11.59 9.74
N THR A 92 5.15 11.52 11.07
CA THR A 92 6.05 12.22 12.03
C THR A 92 7.53 11.88 11.82
N ARG A 93 7.86 10.65 11.44
CA ARG A 93 9.24 10.25 11.13
C ARG A 93 9.85 11.04 9.98
N GLU A 94 9.06 11.31 8.93
CA GLU A 94 9.48 12.07 7.75
C GLU A 94 9.68 13.56 8.10
N LEU A 95 8.98 14.04 9.12
CA LEU A 95 9.15 15.38 9.70
C LEU A 95 10.32 15.46 10.70
N GLY A 96 11.05 14.36 10.94
CA GLY A 96 12.17 14.31 11.88
C GLY A 96 11.77 14.10 13.34
N GLY A 97 10.50 13.81 13.62
CA GLY A 97 10.01 13.50 14.96
C GLY A 97 10.04 12.00 15.30
N VAL A 98 9.50 11.66 16.47
CA VAL A 98 9.36 10.27 16.94
C VAL A 98 8.20 9.59 16.20
N PRO A 99 8.39 8.42 15.56
CA PRO A 99 7.31 7.73 14.87
C PRO A 99 6.18 7.31 15.84
N PRO A 100 4.95 7.09 15.33
CA PRO A 100 3.86 6.56 16.13
C PRO A 100 4.24 5.32 16.94
N SER A 101 3.95 5.35 18.24
CA SER A 101 4.17 4.21 19.14
C SER A 101 2.93 3.33 19.23
N SER A 102 1.76 3.87 18.86
CA SER A 102 0.49 3.16 18.82
C SER A 102 -0.20 3.45 17.50
N ILE A 103 -0.48 2.39 16.74
CA ILE A 103 -1.30 2.45 15.54
C ILE A 103 -2.38 1.38 15.68
N ARG A 104 -3.64 1.79 15.68
CA ARG A 104 -4.81 0.92 15.77
C ARG A 104 -5.53 0.89 14.42
N SER A 105 -6.05 -0.26 14.04
CA SER A 105 -6.63 -0.49 12.73
C SER A 105 -7.93 -1.28 12.80
N VAL A 106 -8.94 -0.87 12.03
CA VAL A 106 -10.07 -1.71 11.67
C VAL A 106 -9.88 -2.12 10.22
N VAL A 107 -9.86 -3.44 9.96
CA VAL A 107 -9.68 -3.98 8.62
C VAL A 107 -11.02 -4.50 8.10
N TYR A 108 -11.43 -4.01 6.95
CA TYR A 108 -12.56 -4.50 6.19
C TYR A 108 -12.04 -5.46 5.12
N VAL A 109 -12.63 -6.64 5.06
CA VAL A 109 -12.32 -7.65 4.04
C VAL A 109 -13.57 -7.90 3.22
N ASP A 110 -13.39 -8.24 1.95
CA ASP A 110 -14.48 -8.57 1.04
C ASP A 110 -15.35 -9.70 1.61
N ASP A 111 -16.66 -9.52 1.67
CA ASP A 111 -17.58 -10.53 2.22
C ASP A 111 -17.64 -11.80 1.36
N ARG A 112 -17.31 -11.69 0.07
CA ARG A 112 -17.13 -12.81 -0.88
C ARG A 112 -15.94 -13.70 -0.53
N ALA A 113 -14.98 -13.20 0.25
CA ALA A 113 -13.81 -13.97 0.64
C ALA A 113 -14.18 -15.09 1.62
N THR A 114 -13.63 -16.28 1.40
CA THR A 114 -13.63 -17.39 2.36
C THR A 114 -12.82 -17.03 3.62
N ARG A 115 -12.96 -17.80 4.70
CA ARG A 115 -12.19 -17.57 5.93
C ARG A 115 -10.67 -17.55 5.68
N ALA A 116 -10.15 -18.51 4.93
CA ALA A 116 -8.73 -18.57 4.59
C ALA A 116 -8.28 -17.34 3.78
N GLN A 117 -9.10 -16.86 2.86
CA GLN A 117 -8.82 -15.63 2.10
C GLN A 117 -8.85 -14.39 2.98
N ARG A 118 -9.77 -14.29 3.95
CA ARG A 118 -9.82 -13.17 4.90
C ARG A 118 -8.54 -13.11 5.74
N ASP A 119 -8.09 -14.25 6.26
CA ASP A 119 -6.86 -14.33 7.06
C ASP A 119 -5.63 -13.97 6.20
N ALA A 120 -5.59 -14.44 4.95
CA ALA A 120 -4.55 -14.11 3.99
C ALA A 120 -4.54 -12.62 3.61
N LEU A 121 -5.70 -12.00 3.36
CA LEU A 121 -5.83 -10.57 3.06
C LEU A 121 -5.32 -9.71 4.22
N VAL A 122 -5.71 -10.02 5.45
CA VAL A 122 -5.26 -9.29 6.64
C VAL A 122 -3.74 -9.40 6.78
N THR A 123 -3.17 -10.58 6.56
CA THR A 123 -1.73 -10.80 6.65
C THR A 123 -0.98 -10.03 5.55
N LEU A 124 -1.49 -10.08 4.31
CA LEU A 124 -0.92 -9.36 3.16
C LEU A 124 -0.91 -7.84 3.37
N VAL A 125 -2.01 -7.23 3.82
CA VAL A 125 -2.00 -5.76 4.00
C VAL A 125 -1.11 -5.33 5.15
N ARG A 126 -0.95 -6.16 6.18
CA ARG A 126 0.01 -5.89 7.25
C ARG A 126 1.45 -5.89 6.73
N SER A 127 1.81 -6.82 5.83
CA SER A 127 3.14 -6.82 5.21
C SER A 127 3.34 -5.66 4.24
N LEU A 128 2.31 -5.29 3.46
CA LEU A 128 2.38 -4.17 2.51
C LEU A 128 2.43 -2.79 3.19
N SER A 129 1.82 -2.64 4.37
CA SER A 129 1.60 -1.33 5.01
C SER A 129 2.79 -0.74 5.77
N ASN A 130 3.99 -1.33 5.70
CA ASN A 130 5.16 -0.85 6.44
C ASN A 130 4.92 -0.62 7.96
N GLY A 131 4.00 -1.38 8.56
CA GLY A 131 3.61 -1.25 9.98
C GLY A 131 2.44 -0.30 10.26
N PHE A 132 1.89 0.39 9.25
CA PHE A 132 0.74 1.30 9.41
C PHE A 132 -0.60 0.58 9.54
N VAL A 133 -0.70 -0.69 9.15
CA VAL A 133 -1.75 -1.60 9.66
C VAL A 133 -1.21 -2.26 10.93
N GLY A 134 -1.33 -1.53 12.05
CA GLY A 134 -0.78 -1.90 13.36
C GLY A 134 -1.65 -2.92 14.11
N GLU A 135 -2.07 -2.56 15.32
CA GLU A 135 -2.98 -3.35 16.14
C GLU A 135 -4.35 -3.45 15.46
N VAL A 136 -4.67 -4.62 14.90
CA VAL A 136 -5.97 -4.87 14.28
C VAL A 136 -7.01 -5.14 15.37
N VAL A 137 -7.80 -4.13 15.70
CA VAL A 137 -8.81 -4.21 16.76
C VAL A 137 -10.11 -4.89 16.30
N ALA A 138 -10.33 -4.95 14.99
CA ALA A 138 -11.41 -5.73 14.39
C ALA A 138 -11.14 -6.03 12.91
N VAL A 139 -11.62 -7.19 12.47
CA VAL A 139 -11.75 -7.57 11.07
C VAL A 139 -13.24 -7.70 10.74
N LYS A 140 -13.72 -6.95 9.75
CA LYS A 140 -15.14 -6.88 9.38
C LYS A 140 -15.34 -7.35 7.92
N PRO A 141 -15.99 -8.50 7.69
CA PRO A 141 -16.43 -8.89 6.35
C PRO A 141 -17.58 -7.98 5.89
N VAL A 142 -17.40 -7.28 4.76
CA VAL A 142 -18.40 -6.39 4.17
C VAL A 142 -18.31 -6.43 2.65
N ALA A 143 -19.38 -6.04 1.96
CA ALA A 143 -19.29 -5.74 0.54
C ALA A 143 -18.34 -4.55 0.34
N ILE A 144 -17.34 -4.73 -0.53
CA ILE A 144 -16.36 -3.69 -0.87
C ILE A 144 -16.55 -3.28 -2.32
N GLY A 145 -16.92 -2.02 -2.53
CA GLY A 145 -16.87 -1.38 -3.84
C GLY A 145 -15.50 -0.74 -4.02
N PHE A 146 -14.81 -1.08 -5.11
CA PHE A 146 -13.58 -0.42 -5.54
C PHE A 146 -13.68 -0.16 -7.04
N SER A 147 -13.77 1.10 -7.43
CA SER A 147 -13.78 1.53 -8.83
C SER A 147 -12.66 2.52 -9.10
N ARG A 148 -12.02 2.37 -10.25
CA ARG A 148 -10.99 3.28 -10.73
C ARG A 148 -11.23 3.52 -12.22
N ASP A 149 -11.22 4.77 -12.60
CA ASP A 149 -11.12 5.20 -13.99
C ASP A 149 -9.94 6.19 -14.15
N GLU A 150 -9.87 6.85 -15.30
CA GLU A 150 -8.81 7.82 -15.60
C GLU A 150 -8.84 9.03 -14.66
N HIS A 151 -10.00 9.44 -14.17
CA HIS A 151 -10.23 10.70 -13.45
C HIS A 151 -10.46 10.51 -11.95
N ALA A 152 -10.94 9.33 -11.53
CA ALA A 152 -11.33 9.10 -10.15
C ALA A 152 -11.06 7.68 -9.66
N ILE A 153 -10.84 7.59 -8.35
CA ILE A 153 -10.86 6.35 -7.57
C ILE A 153 -11.91 6.50 -6.48
N ALA A 154 -12.81 5.52 -6.37
CA ALA A 154 -13.83 5.48 -5.34
C ALA A 154 -13.83 4.12 -4.63
N VAL A 155 -13.81 4.16 -3.30
CA VAL A 155 -13.87 2.97 -2.45
C VAL A 155 -14.97 3.12 -1.41
N ARG A 156 -15.75 2.06 -1.20
CA ARG A 156 -16.78 1.97 -0.15
C ARG A 156 -16.63 0.64 0.59
N ALA A 157 -16.53 0.68 1.91
CA ALA A 157 -16.42 -0.50 2.76
C ALA A 157 -17.01 -0.23 4.15
N GLY A 158 -18.25 -0.69 4.38
CA GLY A 158 -18.95 -0.47 5.65
C GLY A 158 -18.99 1.01 6.04
N ASP A 159 -18.34 1.36 7.16
CA ASP A 159 -18.31 2.72 7.71
C ASP A 159 -17.24 3.63 7.06
N ALA A 160 -16.52 3.16 6.05
CA ALA A 160 -15.42 3.86 5.37
C ALA A 160 -15.75 4.22 3.91
N ALA A 161 -15.39 5.43 3.49
CA ALA A 161 -15.51 5.92 2.13
C ALA A 161 -14.29 6.74 1.70
N ILE A 162 -13.81 6.48 0.48
CA ILE A 162 -12.72 7.21 -0.18
C ILE A 162 -13.23 7.66 -1.55
N ASP A 163 -13.04 8.93 -1.87
CA ASP A 163 -13.21 9.52 -3.20
C ASP A 163 -11.98 10.38 -3.52
N VAL A 164 -11.21 9.95 -4.52
CA VAL A 164 -9.96 10.59 -4.94
C VAL A 164 -10.06 11.01 -6.40
N GLY A 165 -9.77 12.27 -6.69
CA GLY A 165 -9.46 12.74 -8.04
C GLY A 165 -8.00 12.40 -8.39
N THR A 166 -7.80 11.78 -9.55
CA THR A 166 -6.47 11.32 -10.02
C THR A 166 -5.65 12.43 -10.66
N HIS A 167 -6.28 13.55 -11.02
CA HIS A 167 -5.62 14.74 -11.53
C HIS A 167 -5.41 15.76 -10.40
N MET A 168 -4.16 16.10 -10.13
CA MET A 168 -3.80 17.15 -9.18
C MET A 168 -2.94 18.19 -9.88
N ALA A 169 -3.37 19.45 -9.81
CA ALA A 169 -2.54 20.55 -10.26
C ALA A 169 -1.33 20.70 -9.32
N HIS A 170 -0.13 20.59 -9.86
CA HIS A 170 1.12 20.87 -9.15
C HIS A 170 1.44 22.37 -9.18
N ASP A 171 0.47 23.21 -8.81
CA ASP A 171 0.75 24.64 -8.68
C ASP A 171 1.73 24.86 -7.53
N THR A 172 2.82 25.57 -7.81
CA THR A 172 3.85 25.89 -6.81
C THR A 172 3.45 27.09 -5.94
N ASN A 173 2.16 27.41 -5.89
CA ASN A 173 1.64 28.42 -4.99
C ASN A 173 2.09 28.08 -3.56
N CYS A 174 2.74 29.03 -2.89
CA CYS A 174 3.36 28.85 -1.57
C CYS A 174 4.49 27.80 -1.48
N SER A 175 5.22 27.55 -2.57
CA SER A 175 6.34 26.60 -2.60
C SER A 175 5.94 25.19 -2.13
N ALA A 176 4.79 24.71 -2.62
CA ALA A 176 4.28 23.40 -2.26
C ALA A 176 5.25 22.28 -2.67
N LEU A 177 5.46 21.34 -1.74
CA LEU A 177 6.32 20.17 -1.92
C LEU A 177 5.57 18.91 -1.47
N GLN A 178 6.04 17.75 -1.93
CA GLN A 178 5.65 16.48 -1.35
C GLN A 178 6.41 16.29 -0.02
N TRP A 179 5.67 16.15 1.07
CA TRP A 179 6.23 16.01 2.43
C TRP A 179 6.26 14.57 2.93
N PHE A 180 5.43 13.71 2.34
CA PHE A 180 5.27 12.32 2.79
C PHE A 180 5.40 11.33 1.63
N HIS A 181 5.69 10.07 1.94
CA HIS A 181 5.63 8.94 1.02
C HIS A 181 4.46 8.02 1.39
N PRO A 182 3.89 7.22 0.45
CA PRO A 182 2.80 6.29 0.73
C PRO A 182 3.01 5.42 1.99
N LEU A 183 1.93 5.15 2.72
CA LEU A 183 1.99 4.30 3.92
C LEU A 183 2.26 2.83 3.52
N ALA A 184 1.83 2.42 2.33
CA ALA A 184 2.10 1.11 1.78
C ALA A 184 3.26 1.08 0.78
N ALA A 185 3.93 -0.06 0.68
CA ALA A 185 4.86 -0.36 -0.39
C ALA A 185 4.10 -0.48 -1.72
N ILE A 186 4.29 0.50 -2.61
CA ILE A 186 3.65 0.57 -3.92
C ILE A 186 4.67 0.97 -5.00
N ASP A 187 4.40 0.54 -6.22
CA ASP A 187 5.11 0.94 -7.42
C ASP A 187 4.45 2.19 -8.00
N SER A 188 5.27 3.12 -8.51
CA SER A 188 4.81 4.29 -9.27
C SER A 188 3.76 5.13 -8.53
N ALA A 189 4.01 5.44 -7.25
CA ALA A 189 3.14 6.27 -6.43
C ALA A 189 2.81 7.60 -7.11
N THR A 190 1.52 7.88 -7.27
CA THR A 190 1.00 9.13 -7.84
C THR A 190 0.19 9.88 -6.79
N LEU A 191 0.33 11.21 -6.78
CA LEU A 191 -0.42 12.10 -5.91
C LEU A 191 -1.84 12.33 -6.46
N GLY A 192 -2.82 12.37 -5.56
CA GLY A 192 -4.20 12.69 -5.90
C GLY A 192 -4.82 13.71 -4.95
N VAL A 193 -5.98 14.23 -5.34
CA VAL A 193 -6.82 15.07 -4.49
C VAL A 193 -7.85 14.18 -3.81
N THR A 194 -7.87 14.15 -2.48
CA THR A 194 -8.97 13.59 -1.71
C THR A 194 -10.17 14.52 -1.83
N ASN A 195 -11.07 14.24 -2.77
CA ASN A 195 -12.34 14.94 -2.89
C ASN A 195 -13.19 14.68 -1.65
N ARG A 196 -13.14 13.44 -1.13
CA ARG A 196 -13.73 13.08 0.15
C ARG A 196 -13.02 11.88 0.77
N GLN A 197 -12.81 11.93 2.08
CA GLN A 197 -12.66 10.72 2.89
C GLN A 197 -13.58 10.80 4.09
N ALA A 198 -14.17 9.67 4.48
CA ALA A 198 -15.02 9.60 5.66
C ALA A 198 -14.89 8.25 6.36
N TYR A 199 -14.82 8.28 7.68
CA TYR A 199 -14.92 7.11 8.54
C TYR A 199 -15.85 7.40 9.72
N SER A 200 -16.86 6.54 9.89
CA SER A 200 -17.90 6.69 10.92
C SER A 200 -17.93 5.56 11.96
N GLY A 201 -17.00 4.60 11.88
CA GLY A 201 -16.91 3.46 12.80
C GLY A 201 -16.53 3.88 14.23
N ALA A 202 -17.02 3.16 15.23
CA ALA A 202 -16.81 3.50 16.65
C ALA A 202 -15.52 2.91 17.26
N LEU A 203 -14.99 1.83 16.70
CA LEU A 203 -13.95 0.99 17.34
C LEU A 203 -12.59 1.68 17.47
N LEU A 204 -12.31 2.66 16.62
CA LEU A 204 -11.07 3.44 16.67
C LEU A 204 -11.15 4.62 17.65
N GLY A 205 -12.31 4.86 18.29
CA GLY A 205 -12.50 5.99 19.20
C GLY A 205 -12.51 7.35 18.51
N ARG A 206 -12.44 7.37 17.18
CA ARG A 206 -12.46 8.58 16.34
C ARG A 206 -13.32 8.33 15.12
N ARG A 207 -14.04 9.37 14.73
CA ARG A 207 -14.73 9.51 13.45
C ARG A 207 -14.14 10.73 12.76
N TRP A 208 -13.98 10.68 11.45
CA TRP A 208 -13.42 11.79 10.70
C TRP A 208 -14.05 11.89 9.33
N GLU A 209 -14.06 13.11 8.81
CA GLU A 209 -14.40 13.42 7.44
C GLU A 209 -13.55 14.59 7.01
N GLN A 210 -13.09 14.55 5.76
CA GLN A 210 -12.50 15.71 5.11
C GLN A 210 -12.88 15.72 3.62
N ILE A 211 -12.80 16.90 3.04
CA ILE A 211 -13.04 17.14 1.62
C ILE A 211 -11.95 18.05 1.08
N ASP A 212 -11.72 17.98 -0.23
CA ASP A 212 -10.87 18.89 -1.00
C ASP A 212 -9.44 19.07 -0.43
N ARG A 213 -8.75 17.95 -0.16
CA ARG A 213 -7.37 17.94 0.39
C ARG A 213 -6.37 17.28 -0.56
N ARG A 214 -5.16 17.83 -0.68
CA ARG A 214 -4.04 17.20 -1.42
C ARG A 214 -3.35 16.15 -0.55
N SER A 215 -4.10 15.11 -0.20
CA SER A 215 -3.77 14.16 0.87
C SER A 215 -3.83 12.69 0.44
N ALA A 216 -3.84 12.41 -0.86
CA ALA A 216 -3.96 11.06 -1.39
C ALA A 216 -2.70 10.59 -2.10
N PHE A 217 -2.42 9.29 -1.98
CA PHE A 217 -1.55 8.55 -2.88
C PHE A 217 -2.33 7.41 -3.51
N PHE A 218 -2.04 7.10 -4.76
CA PHE A 218 -2.55 5.90 -5.42
C PHE A 218 -1.51 5.35 -6.39
N GLY A 219 -1.66 4.08 -6.77
CA GLY A 219 -0.72 3.41 -7.66
C GLY A 219 -1.01 1.93 -7.80
N GLU A 220 0.00 1.21 -8.25
CA GLU A 220 -0.01 -0.25 -8.32
C GLU A 220 0.88 -0.80 -7.22
N PHE A 221 0.64 -2.02 -6.77
CA PHE A 221 1.53 -2.70 -5.83
C PHE A 221 1.86 -4.09 -6.35
N ARG A 222 3.02 -4.57 -5.91
CA ARG A 222 3.54 -5.90 -6.23
C ARG A 222 4.13 -6.51 -4.96
N TYR A 223 3.86 -7.81 -4.73
CA TYR A 223 4.33 -8.56 -3.56
C TYR A 223 4.91 -9.91 -3.94
#